data_AF-A0AAV9D2N2-F1
#
_entry.id   AF-A0AAV9D2N2-F1
#
_cell.length_a   1.000
_cell.length_b   1.000
_cell.length_c   1.000
_cell.angle_alpha   90.00
_cell.angle_beta   90.00
_cell.angle_gamma   90.00
#
_symmetry.space_group_name_H-M   'P 1'
#
loop_
_entity.id
_entity.type
_entity.pdbx_description
1 polymer ?
#
loop_
_entity_poly.entity_id
_entity_poly.type
_entity_poly.pdbx_seq_one_letter_code
_entity_poly.pdbx_strand_id
1 'polypeptide(L)'
;MVNGHEVEMVVKVEKMYDLAYDKAVEMLQKNLVVLWVIDDQLLVFENMTRKPFEITHDVHGCFDGPKNSRIRVTQKAPKIFSGMCFHFSSYFSPDFKYLEEPTLAAGGTIVKRNETPAMNDTNAKQNSLKNFFVYCLDPPEGCNLTEVADVIQKRDEEAEVFGVKSINQVIGHTWLLDSIAAYALRTQKLALDILPFLVDGTTTSIVSSGGRITSESEENEKE
;
A
#
# COMPACT_ATOMS: atom_id res chain seq x y z
N MET A 1 29.63 51.62 -46.36
CA MET A 1 30.31 50.45 -46.93
C MET A 1 30.51 49.47 -45.79
N VAL A 2 29.87 48.29 -45.84
CA VAL A 2 30.05 47.27 -44.79
C VAL A 2 31.50 46.79 -44.83
N ASN A 3 32.15 46.73 -43.68
CA ASN A 3 33.56 46.41 -43.56
C ASN A 3 33.80 44.96 -44.00
N GLY A 4 34.72 44.71 -44.95
CA GLY A 4 34.93 43.36 -45.51
C GLY A 4 35.27 42.30 -44.45
N HIS A 5 35.91 42.73 -43.37
CA HIS A 5 36.19 41.88 -42.19
C HIS A 5 34.93 41.43 -41.44
N GLU A 6 33.89 42.26 -41.40
CA GLU A 6 32.64 41.96 -40.71
C GLU A 6 31.85 40.88 -41.44
N VAL A 7 31.80 40.95 -42.77
CA VAL A 7 31.18 39.93 -43.62
C VAL A 7 31.93 38.59 -43.51
N GLU A 8 33.26 38.62 -43.47
CA GLU A 8 34.07 37.40 -43.31
C GLU A 8 33.86 36.74 -41.93
N MET A 9 33.73 37.53 -40.87
CA MET A 9 33.41 37.01 -39.54
C MET A 9 32.03 36.36 -39.49
N VAL A 10 31.01 36.98 -40.09
CA VAL A 10 29.65 36.41 -40.14
C VAL A 10 29.66 35.04 -40.82
N VAL A 11 30.33 34.92 -41.97
CA VAL A 11 30.43 33.64 -42.71
C VAL A 11 31.16 32.56 -41.90
N LYS A 12 32.19 32.93 -41.13
CA LYS A 12 32.91 31.97 -40.27
C LYS A 12 32.05 31.52 -39.08
N VAL A 13 31.29 32.43 -38.48
CA VAL A 13 30.38 32.11 -37.37
C VAL A 13 29.27 31.19 -37.85
N GLU A 14 28.66 31.48 -38.99
CA GLU A 14 27.62 30.63 -39.61
C GLU A 14 28.14 29.21 -39.85
N LYS A 15 29.32 29.05 -40.46
CA LYS A 15 29.97 27.74 -40.65
C LYS A 15 30.27 27.00 -39.34
N MET A 16 30.63 27.71 -38.27
CA MET A 16 30.84 27.10 -36.97
C MET A 16 29.53 26.60 -36.36
N TYR A 17 28.43 27.33 -36.55
CA TYR A 17 27.09 26.92 -36.13
C TYR A 17 26.63 25.67 -36.88
N ASP A 18 26.76 25.64 -38.20
CA ASP A 18 26.36 24.50 -39.02
C ASP A 18 27.15 23.24 -38.63
N LEU A 19 28.47 23.37 -38.47
CA LEU A 19 29.32 22.25 -38.06
C LEU A 19 28.99 21.73 -36.66
N ALA A 20 28.63 22.62 -35.72
CA ALA A 20 28.21 22.22 -34.38
C ALA A 20 26.85 21.51 -34.40
N TYR A 21 25.92 21.99 -35.23
CA TYR A 21 24.62 21.38 -35.43
C TYR A 21 24.75 19.96 -36.00
N ASP A 22 25.55 19.78 -37.06
CA ASP A 22 25.77 18.47 -37.69
C ASP A 22 26.37 17.46 -36.71
N LYS A 23 27.37 17.87 -35.91
CA LYS A 23 27.96 17.02 -34.87
C LYS A 23 26.96 16.64 -33.78
N ALA A 24 26.09 17.58 -33.36
CA ALA A 24 25.06 17.30 -32.37
C ALA A 24 24.05 16.27 -32.90
N VAL A 25 23.63 16.40 -34.16
CA VAL A 25 22.74 15.42 -34.81
C VAL A 25 23.41 14.04 -34.90
N GLU A 26 24.69 13.98 -35.29
CA GLU A 26 25.44 12.72 -35.35
C GLU A 26 25.54 12.05 -33.97
N MET A 27 25.83 12.82 -32.92
CA MET A 27 25.88 12.32 -31.54
C MET A 27 24.52 11.80 -31.08
N LEU A 28 23.44 12.51 -31.38
CA LEU A 28 22.08 12.08 -31.04
C LEU A 28 21.69 10.80 -31.79
N GLN A 29 22.05 10.66 -33.06
CA GLN A 29 21.81 9.45 -33.84
C GLN A 29 22.56 8.24 -33.26
N LYS A 30 23.82 8.41 -32.87
CA LYS A 30 24.61 7.35 -32.22
C LYS A 30 23.99 6.94 -30.89
N ASN A 31 23.55 7.91 -30.07
CA ASN A 31 22.86 7.62 -28.82
C ASN A 31 21.55 6.86 -29.06
N LEU A 32 20.79 7.24 -30.09
CA LEU A 32 19.57 6.55 -30.47
C LEU A 32 19.86 5.08 -30.78
N VAL A 33 20.86 4.79 -31.62
CA VAL A 33 21.27 3.42 -31.98
C VAL A 33 21.65 2.60 -30.73
N VAL A 34 22.39 3.19 -29.80
CA VAL A 34 22.74 2.52 -28.53
C VAL A 34 21.49 2.19 -27.71
N LEU A 35 20.51 3.11 -27.62
CA LEU A 35 19.24 2.84 -26.95
C LEU A 35 18.48 1.67 -27.60
N TRP A 36 18.39 1.63 -28.93
CA TRP A 36 17.74 0.52 -29.65
C TRP A 36 18.42 -0.82 -29.38
N VAL A 37 19.76 -0.85 -29.36
CA VAL A 37 20.52 -2.08 -29.06
C VAL A 37 20.28 -2.53 -27.61
N ILE A 38 20.19 -1.61 -26.66
CA ILE A 38 19.89 -1.94 -25.26
C ILE A 38 18.47 -2.50 -25.12
N ASP A 39 17.49 -1.89 -25.80
CA ASP A 39 16.10 -2.35 -25.83
C ASP A 39 15.99 -3.77 -26.40
N ASP A 40 16.62 -4.03 -27.55
CA ASP A 40 16.69 -5.37 -28.16
C ASP A 40 17.38 -6.37 -27.24
N GLN A 41 18.49 -5.99 -26.58
CA GLN A 41 19.19 -6.88 -25.65
C GLN A 41 18.37 -7.21 -24.40
N LEU A 42 17.62 -6.23 -23.86
CA LEU A 42 16.69 -6.45 -22.75
C LEU A 42 15.57 -7.41 -23.15
N LEU A 43 14.99 -7.22 -24.34
CA LEU A 43 13.95 -8.10 -24.89
C LEU A 43 14.46 -9.53 -25.12
N VAL A 44 15.68 -9.68 -25.66
CA VAL A 44 16.33 -10.98 -25.85
C VAL A 44 16.63 -11.66 -24.51
N PHE A 45 17.12 -10.91 -23.52
CA PHE A 45 17.39 -11.44 -22.18
C PHE A 45 16.12 -11.92 -21.47
N GLU A 46 15.03 -11.16 -21.55
CA GLU A 46 13.73 -11.55 -20.99
C GLU A 46 13.22 -12.85 -21.62
N ASN A 47 13.29 -12.96 -22.96
CA ASN A 47 12.91 -14.16 -23.69
C ASN A 47 13.79 -15.38 -23.35
N MET A 48 15.10 -15.19 -23.23
CA MET A 48 16.06 -16.26 -22.95
C MET A 48 15.97 -16.77 -21.51
N THR A 49 15.78 -15.88 -20.54
CA THR A 49 15.76 -16.27 -19.13
C THR A 49 14.40 -16.79 -18.68
N ARG A 50 13.32 -16.55 -19.47
CA ARG A 50 11.91 -16.80 -19.08
C ARG A 50 11.55 -16.16 -17.72
N LYS A 51 12.40 -15.26 -17.23
CA LYS A 51 12.21 -14.53 -15.99
C LYS A 51 11.86 -13.12 -16.41
N PRO A 52 10.59 -12.70 -16.21
CA PRO A 52 10.27 -11.29 -16.40
C PRO A 52 11.18 -10.48 -15.48
N PHE A 53 11.61 -9.29 -15.94
CA PHE A 53 12.21 -8.28 -15.06
C PHE A 53 11.14 -7.81 -14.07
N GLU A 54 10.90 -8.66 -13.09
CA GLU A 54 9.81 -8.50 -12.16
C GLU A 54 10.28 -7.67 -10.97
N ILE A 55 9.48 -6.67 -10.63
CA ILE A 55 9.68 -5.87 -9.43
C ILE A 55 9.56 -6.81 -8.23
N THR A 56 10.64 -6.93 -7.47
CA THR A 56 10.73 -7.82 -6.31
C THR A 56 10.44 -7.09 -5.01
N HIS A 57 10.71 -5.79 -4.93
CA HIS A 57 10.57 -5.00 -3.70
C HIS A 57 10.19 -3.55 -4.03
N ASP A 58 9.45 -2.90 -3.13
CA ASP A 58 9.22 -1.45 -3.18
C ASP A 58 10.06 -0.68 -2.15
N VAL A 59 9.95 0.66 -2.18
CA VAL A 59 10.64 1.56 -1.23
C VAL A 59 10.07 1.51 0.19
N HIS A 60 8.93 0.84 0.39
CA HIS A 60 8.23 0.70 1.66
C HIS A 60 8.46 -0.68 2.32
N GLY A 61 9.30 -1.53 1.73
CA GLY A 61 9.66 -2.84 2.28
C GLY A 61 8.57 -3.91 2.07
N CYS A 62 7.73 -3.78 1.05
CA CYS A 62 6.90 -4.88 0.56
C CYS A 62 7.67 -5.71 -0.46
N PHE A 63 7.53 -7.04 -0.37
CA PHE A 63 8.29 -8.01 -1.14
C PHE A 63 7.36 -8.86 -2.01
N ASP A 64 7.82 -9.23 -3.20
CA ASP A 64 7.22 -10.21 -4.10
C ASP A 64 5.77 -9.94 -4.53
N GLY A 65 5.25 -8.71 -4.38
CA GLY A 65 3.86 -8.37 -4.71
C GLY A 65 3.40 -8.82 -6.11
N PRO A 66 4.08 -8.39 -7.18
CA PRO A 66 3.77 -8.82 -8.54
C PRO A 66 3.79 -10.35 -8.70
N LYS A 67 4.80 -11.01 -8.11
CA LYS A 67 4.97 -12.46 -8.18
C LYS A 67 3.85 -13.20 -7.46
N ASN A 68 3.50 -12.75 -6.26
CA ASN A 68 2.39 -13.27 -5.45
C ASN A 68 1.07 -13.15 -6.21
N SER A 69 0.88 -12.02 -6.90
CA SER A 69 -0.32 -11.81 -7.72
C SER A 69 -0.43 -12.79 -8.88
N ARG A 70 0.65 -12.97 -9.64
CA ARG A 70 0.68 -13.92 -10.76
C ARG A 70 0.46 -15.35 -10.29
N ILE A 71 1.11 -15.76 -9.19
CA ILE A 71 0.95 -17.11 -8.62
C ILE A 71 -0.52 -17.34 -8.25
N ARG A 72 -1.15 -16.40 -7.54
CA ARG A 72 -2.56 -16.51 -7.11
C ARG A 72 -3.52 -16.60 -8.30
N VAL A 73 -3.31 -15.82 -9.35
CA VAL A 73 -4.09 -15.89 -10.61
C VAL A 73 -3.90 -17.25 -11.29
N THR A 74 -2.66 -17.72 -11.40
CA THR A 74 -2.32 -19.01 -12.02
C THR A 74 -2.99 -20.17 -11.29
N GLN A 75 -3.04 -20.09 -9.96
CA GLN A 75 -3.70 -21.06 -9.09
C GLN A 75 -5.23 -20.91 -9.02
N LYS A 76 -5.81 -19.91 -9.71
CA LYS A 76 -7.24 -19.57 -9.64
C LYS A 76 -7.74 -19.33 -8.20
N ALA A 77 -6.85 -18.85 -7.33
CA ALA A 77 -7.19 -18.57 -5.95
C ALA A 77 -7.97 -17.23 -5.85
N PRO A 78 -8.83 -17.04 -4.83
CA PRO A 78 -9.60 -15.82 -4.65
C PRO A 78 -8.71 -14.58 -4.56
N LYS A 79 -9.24 -13.38 -4.81
CA LYS A 79 -8.48 -12.14 -4.57
C LYS A 79 -8.23 -11.93 -3.07
N ILE A 80 -7.22 -11.13 -2.73
CA ILE A 80 -6.71 -11.00 -1.35
C ILE A 80 -7.75 -10.46 -0.35
N PHE A 81 -8.72 -9.66 -0.82
CA PHE A 81 -9.80 -9.11 0.01
C PHE A 81 -11.17 -9.73 -0.29
N SER A 82 -11.21 -10.85 -1.01
CA SER A 82 -12.46 -11.54 -1.31
C SER A 82 -13.22 -11.89 -0.03
N GLY A 83 -14.46 -11.41 0.10
CA GLY A 83 -15.29 -11.63 1.28
C GLY A 83 -14.99 -10.69 2.46
N MET A 84 -14.28 -9.59 2.22
CA MET A 84 -14.04 -8.53 3.20
C MET A 84 -14.81 -7.25 2.84
N CYS A 85 -15.30 -6.57 3.87
CA CYS A 85 -15.99 -5.29 3.76
C CYS A 85 -15.19 -4.20 4.48
N PHE A 86 -15.06 -3.03 3.86
CA PHE A 86 -14.26 -1.92 4.35
C PHE A 86 -15.13 -0.68 4.54
N HIS A 87 -15.02 -0.08 5.72
CA HIS A 87 -15.67 1.17 6.10
C HIS A 87 -14.56 2.20 6.32
N PHE A 88 -14.54 3.27 5.52
CA PHE A 88 -13.53 4.31 5.65
C PHE A 88 -14.00 5.43 6.60
N SER A 89 -13.09 5.86 7.47
CA SER A 89 -13.26 7.02 8.35
C SER A 89 -13.64 8.29 7.58
N SER A 90 -14.29 9.22 8.26
CA SER A 90 -14.72 10.50 7.67
C SER A 90 -13.55 11.46 7.46
N TYR A 91 -12.42 11.17 8.10
CA TYR A 91 -11.22 12.01 8.11
C TYR A 91 -10.23 11.67 7.00
N PHE A 92 -10.65 10.91 5.98
CA PHE A 92 -9.90 10.85 4.73
C PHE A 92 -10.15 12.11 3.90
N SER A 93 -9.09 12.64 3.28
CA SER A 93 -9.24 13.68 2.26
C SER A 93 -10.21 13.22 1.17
N PRO A 94 -11.09 14.09 0.63
CA PRO A 94 -12.07 13.72 -0.41
C PRO A 94 -11.47 12.99 -1.63
N ASP A 95 -10.16 13.13 -1.85
CA ASP A 95 -9.41 12.50 -2.94
C ASP A 95 -8.80 11.14 -2.58
N PHE A 96 -9.28 10.44 -1.53
CA PHE A 96 -8.80 9.10 -1.16
C PHE A 96 -9.11 7.98 -2.17
N LYS A 97 -9.48 8.32 -3.41
CA LYS A 97 -9.64 7.39 -4.54
C LYS A 97 -8.45 6.46 -4.73
N TYR A 98 -7.25 6.92 -4.34
CA TYR A 98 -6.03 6.11 -4.31
C TYR A 98 -6.15 4.84 -3.47
N LEU A 99 -7.13 4.75 -2.57
CA LEU A 99 -7.37 3.60 -1.70
C LEU A 99 -8.66 2.83 -2.08
N GLU A 100 -9.67 3.52 -2.61
CA GLU A 100 -10.93 2.90 -3.04
C GLU A 100 -10.74 1.95 -4.22
N GLU A 101 -10.16 2.42 -5.33
CA GLU A 101 -10.02 1.61 -6.54
C GLU A 101 -9.15 0.36 -6.31
N PRO A 102 -7.98 0.45 -5.63
CA PRO A 102 -7.17 -0.73 -5.35
C PRO A 102 -7.86 -1.74 -4.43
N THR A 103 -8.67 -1.28 -3.46
CA THR A 103 -9.44 -2.16 -2.56
C THR A 103 -10.47 -2.98 -3.33
N LEU A 104 -11.21 -2.33 -4.22
CA LEU A 104 -12.18 -2.99 -5.11
C LEU A 104 -11.47 -3.94 -6.08
N ALA A 105 -10.35 -3.51 -6.66
CA ALA A 105 -9.54 -4.33 -7.57
C ALA A 105 -9.01 -5.59 -6.86
N ALA A 106 -8.66 -5.49 -5.58
CA ALA A 106 -8.25 -6.59 -4.71
C ALA A 106 -9.41 -7.45 -4.17
N GLY A 107 -10.66 -7.17 -4.58
CA GLY A 107 -11.85 -7.98 -4.29
C GLY A 107 -12.57 -7.63 -3.00
N GLY A 108 -12.22 -6.50 -2.37
CA GLY A 108 -12.93 -5.97 -1.21
C GLY A 108 -14.24 -5.28 -1.61
N THR A 109 -15.15 -5.14 -0.66
CA THR A 109 -16.36 -4.33 -0.81
C THR A 109 -16.25 -3.08 0.05
N ILE A 110 -16.64 -1.92 -0.47
CA ILE A 110 -16.62 -0.66 0.28
C ILE A 110 -18.04 -0.31 0.67
N VAL A 111 -18.26 -0.10 1.97
CA VAL A 111 -19.58 0.24 2.50
C VAL A 111 -19.65 1.74 2.72
N LYS A 112 -20.52 2.42 1.96
CA LYS A 112 -20.74 3.86 2.10
C LYS A 112 -21.56 4.16 3.35
N ARG A 113 -21.30 5.31 3.98
CA ARG A 113 -21.95 5.75 5.25
C ARG A 113 -23.49 5.71 5.22
N ASN A 114 -24.09 5.90 4.04
CA ASN A 114 -25.55 5.98 3.88
C ASN A 114 -26.19 4.61 3.59
N GLU A 115 -25.36 3.57 3.43
CA GLU A 115 -25.77 2.23 3.03
C GLU A 115 -25.50 1.21 4.14
N THR A 116 -25.35 1.64 5.39
CA THR A 116 -25.33 0.70 6.52
C THR A 116 -26.60 -0.15 6.42
N PRO A 117 -26.48 -1.47 6.23
CA PRO A 117 -27.64 -2.33 6.25
C PRO A 117 -28.28 -2.16 7.61
N ALA A 118 -29.57 -1.79 7.63
CA ALA A 118 -30.36 -1.90 8.83
C ALA A 118 -30.13 -3.31 9.37
N MET A 119 -29.67 -3.41 10.61
CA MET A 119 -29.37 -4.66 11.30
C MET A 119 -30.68 -5.35 11.69
N ASN A 120 -31.56 -5.59 10.72
CA ASN A 120 -32.86 -6.22 10.86
C ASN A 120 -33.05 -7.11 9.62
N ASP A 121 -32.43 -8.28 9.61
CA ASP A 121 -33.00 -9.47 9.00
C ASP A 121 -32.16 -10.69 9.38
N THR A 122 -32.51 -11.24 10.55
CA THR A 122 -32.28 -12.64 10.87
C THR A 122 -32.96 -13.47 9.78
N ASN A 123 -32.22 -13.99 8.80
CA ASN A 123 -32.50 -15.19 7.97
C ASN A 123 -31.87 -15.22 6.57
N ALA A 124 -30.86 -14.41 6.27
CA ALA A 124 -29.97 -14.73 5.16
C ALA A 124 -28.77 -15.53 5.70
N LYS A 125 -28.36 -16.59 5.00
CA LYS A 125 -27.04 -17.24 5.17
C LYS A 125 -25.96 -16.18 4.99
N GLN A 126 -25.68 -15.41 6.02
CA GLN A 126 -24.67 -14.38 6.03
C GLN A 126 -23.36 -15.13 6.12
N ASN A 127 -22.76 -15.39 4.95
CA ASN A 127 -21.35 -15.70 4.87
C ASN A 127 -20.64 -14.70 5.78
N SER A 128 -19.84 -15.16 6.74
CA SER A 128 -19.30 -14.30 7.81
C SER A 128 -18.28 -13.30 7.24
N LEU A 129 -18.77 -12.26 6.57
CA LEU A 129 -17.94 -11.22 5.96
C LEU A 129 -17.16 -10.55 7.09
N LYS A 130 -15.84 -10.48 6.92
CA LYS A 130 -14.99 -9.76 7.87
C LYS A 130 -15.11 -8.27 7.56
N ASN A 131 -15.59 -7.50 8.51
CA ASN A 131 -15.71 -6.05 8.35
C ASN A 131 -14.51 -5.35 8.99
N PHE A 132 -13.98 -4.36 8.29
CA PHE A 132 -12.83 -3.57 8.68
C PHE A 132 -13.19 -2.10 8.71
N PHE A 133 -12.82 -1.41 9.78
CA PHE A 133 -12.82 0.05 9.83
C PHE A 133 -11.43 0.56 9.51
N VAL A 134 -11.32 1.38 8.48
CA VAL A 134 -10.06 1.93 8.00
C VAL A 134 -9.98 3.39 8.40
N TYR A 135 -8.91 3.78 9.08
CA TYR A 135 -8.65 5.18 9.43
C TYR A 135 -7.31 5.65 8.88
N CYS A 136 -7.22 6.94 8.58
CA CYS A 136 -6.00 7.57 8.10
C CYS A 136 -5.01 7.74 9.26
N LEU A 137 -3.77 7.32 9.04
CA LEU A 137 -2.67 7.46 10.00
C LEU A 137 -1.80 8.68 9.70
N ASP A 138 -1.99 9.29 8.52
CA ASP A 138 -1.19 10.43 8.10
C ASP A 138 -1.52 11.65 8.95
N PRO A 139 -0.54 12.49 9.25
CA PRO A 139 -0.80 13.76 9.91
C PRO A 139 -1.80 14.55 9.07
N PRO A 140 -2.80 15.19 9.70
CA PRO A 140 -3.75 16.04 9.00
C PRO A 140 -3.02 17.15 8.22
N GLU A 141 -3.29 17.25 6.92
CA GLU A 141 -2.64 18.27 6.07
C GLU A 141 -3.05 19.68 6.50
N GLY A 142 -2.08 20.60 6.52
CA GLY A 142 -2.33 22.02 6.79
C GLY A 142 -2.74 22.37 8.23
N CYS A 143 -2.72 21.40 9.15
CA CYS A 143 -3.10 21.61 10.55
C CYS A 143 -1.93 22.12 11.40
N ASN A 144 -2.21 22.99 12.37
CA ASN A 144 -1.27 23.32 13.45
C ASN A 144 -1.22 22.19 14.51
N LEU A 145 -0.25 22.23 15.44
CA LEU A 145 -0.06 21.16 16.44
C LEU A 145 -1.32 20.85 17.29
N THR A 146 -2.14 21.85 17.60
CA THR A 146 -3.38 21.68 18.39
C THR A 146 -4.47 21.02 17.53
N GLU A 147 -4.62 21.45 16.28
CA GLU A 147 -5.54 20.84 15.31
C GLU A 147 -5.17 19.39 14.99
N VAL A 148 -3.87 19.06 14.98
CA VAL A 148 -3.39 17.68 14.80
C VAL A 148 -3.89 16.78 15.94
N ALA A 149 -3.77 17.22 17.20
CA ALA A 149 -4.24 16.46 18.35
C ALA A 149 -5.76 16.23 18.31
N ASP A 150 -6.52 17.27 17.96
CA ASP A 150 -7.98 17.19 17.85
C ASP A 150 -8.42 16.20 16.76
N VAL A 151 -7.74 16.16 15.61
CA VAL A 151 -8.07 15.23 14.53
C VAL A 151 -7.70 13.79 14.89
N ILE A 152 -6.57 13.57 15.57
CA ILE A 152 -6.19 12.24 16.05
C ILE A 152 -7.24 11.73 17.04
N GLN A 153 -7.60 12.54 18.04
CA GLN A 153 -8.63 12.17 19.02
C GLN A 153 -9.96 11.81 18.34
N LYS A 154 -10.40 12.61 17.37
CA LYS A 154 -11.64 12.35 16.63
C LYS A 154 -11.60 11.07 15.78
N ARG A 155 -10.43 10.71 15.24
CA ARG A 155 -10.23 9.44 14.51
C ARG A 155 -10.35 8.25 15.45
N ASP A 156 -9.79 8.36 16.65
CA ASP A 156 -9.89 7.33 17.70
C ASP A 156 -11.34 7.17 18.18
N GLU A 157 -12.04 8.28 18.44
CA GLU A 157 -13.47 8.25 18.80
C GLU A 157 -14.34 7.61 17.71
N GLU A 158 -14.13 7.92 16.41
CA GLU A 158 -14.86 7.29 15.30
C GLU A 158 -14.57 5.77 15.24
N ALA A 159 -13.31 5.39 15.44
CA ALA A 159 -12.87 4.00 15.43
C ALA A 159 -13.43 3.19 16.62
N GLU A 160 -13.45 3.76 17.82
CA GLU A 160 -14.04 3.15 19.01
C GLU A 160 -15.54 2.96 18.86
N VAL A 161 -16.27 3.96 18.37
CA VAL A 161 -17.71 3.87 18.11
C VAL A 161 -18.00 2.72 17.14
N PHE A 162 -17.15 2.51 16.14
CA PHE A 162 -17.29 1.40 15.21
C PHE A 162 -16.91 0.05 15.85
N GLY A 163 -15.78 -0.02 16.55
CA GLY A 163 -15.26 -1.23 17.19
C GLY A 163 -16.13 -1.78 18.32
N VAL A 164 -16.78 -0.91 19.11
CA VAL A 164 -17.70 -1.33 20.18
C VAL A 164 -19.03 -1.84 19.63
N LYS A 165 -19.49 -1.31 18.49
CA LYS A 165 -20.80 -1.66 17.91
C LYS A 165 -20.80 -2.96 17.10
N SER A 166 -19.64 -3.55 16.81
CA SER A 166 -19.55 -4.63 15.83
C SER A 166 -18.30 -5.49 16.03
N ILE A 167 -18.36 -6.80 15.71
CA ILE A 167 -17.20 -7.72 15.76
C ILE A 167 -16.26 -7.42 14.58
N ASN A 168 -15.76 -6.18 14.53
CA ASN A 168 -15.09 -5.61 13.38
C ASN A 168 -13.65 -5.21 13.76
N GLN A 169 -12.72 -5.35 12.82
CA GLN A 169 -11.31 -5.00 13.06
C GLN A 169 -11.06 -3.55 12.68
N VAL A 170 -10.44 -2.79 13.58
CA VAL A 170 -9.97 -1.43 13.31
C VAL A 170 -8.54 -1.51 12.76
N ILE A 171 -8.30 -0.93 11.58
CA ILE A 171 -7.02 -0.94 10.87
C ILE A 171 -6.63 0.45 10.38
N GLY A 172 -5.34 0.75 10.44
CA GLY A 172 -4.79 1.91 9.74
C GLY A 172 -4.76 1.68 8.23
N HIS A 173 -4.91 2.75 7.45
CA HIS A 173 -4.92 2.69 5.99
C HIS A 173 -3.62 2.12 5.38
N THR A 174 -2.49 2.23 6.07
CA THR A 174 -1.20 1.65 5.65
C THR A 174 -1.24 0.12 5.61
N TRP A 175 -2.00 -0.53 6.49
CA TRP A 175 -2.16 -1.99 6.44
C TRP A 175 -2.80 -2.45 5.13
N LEU A 176 -3.75 -1.66 4.62
CA LEU A 176 -4.44 -1.93 3.37
C LEU A 176 -3.49 -1.76 2.18
N LEU A 177 -2.72 -0.67 2.17
CA LEU A 177 -1.67 -0.40 1.18
C LEU A 177 -0.61 -1.49 1.17
N ASP A 178 -0.05 -1.84 2.33
CA ASP A 178 0.97 -2.87 2.46
C ASP A 178 0.46 -4.24 2.02
N SER A 179 -0.83 -4.53 2.27
CA SER A 179 -1.45 -5.79 1.86
C SER A 179 -1.65 -5.86 0.35
N ILE A 180 -1.99 -4.74 -0.29
CA ILE A 180 -2.08 -4.62 -1.75
C ILE A 180 -0.68 -4.72 -2.38
N ALA A 181 0.29 -3.96 -1.86
CA ALA A 181 1.65 -3.90 -2.36
C ALA A 181 2.37 -5.26 -2.28
N ALA A 182 2.19 -6.01 -1.19
CA ALA A 182 2.71 -7.37 -1.06
C ALA A 182 1.82 -8.44 -1.76
N TYR A 183 0.64 -8.04 -2.23
CA TYR A 183 -0.45 -8.92 -2.68
C TYR A 183 -0.69 -10.11 -1.74
N ALA A 184 -0.69 -9.80 -0.43
CA ALA A 184 -0.86 -10.76 0.66
C ALA A 184 -1.38 -10.02 1.89
N LEU A 185 -2.30 -10.63 2.64
CA LEU A 185 -2.78 -10.05 3.90
C LEU A 185 -1.62 -9.91 4.88
N ARG A 186 -1.32 -8.68 5.27
CA ARG A 186 -0.30 -8.44 6.30
C ARG A 186 -0.85 -8.87 7.65
N THR A 187 -0.01 -9.49 8.48
CA THR A 187 -0.33 -9.59 9.90
C THR A 187 -0.39 -8.18 10.46
N GLN A 188 -1.50 -7.84 11.13
CA GLN A 188 -1.54 -6.64 11.96
C GLN A 188 -0.35 -6.74 12.91
N LYS A 189 0.63 -5.85 12.76
CA LYS A 189 1.45 -5.49 13.90
C LYS A 189 0.44 -4.87 14.85
N LEU A 190 0.03 -5.60 15.89
CA LEU A 190 -0.89 -5.07 16.88
C LEU A 190 -0.41 -3.67 17.22
N ALA A 191 -1.31 -2.69 17.12
CA ALA A 191 -1.11 -1.36 17.66
C ALA A 191 -1.10 -1.46 19.19
N LEU A 192 -0.12 -2.18 19.74
CA LEU A 192 0.18 -2.24 21.16
C LEU A 192 1.07 -1.08 21.59
N ASP A 193 1.38 -0.16 20.66
CA ASP A 193 2.20 1.03 20.90
C ASP A 193 1.43 2.36 20.80
N ILE A 194 0.08 2.33 20.69
CA ILE A 194 -0.77 3.54 20.83
C ILE A 194 -1.58 3.50 22.13
N LEU A 195 -0.90 3.21 23.24
CA LEU A 195 -1.29 3.75 24.53
C LEU A 195 -0.03 4.21 25.27
N PRO A 196 0.30 5.51 25.18
CA PRO A 196 0.90 6.15 26.33
C PRO A 196 0.17 7.46 26.62
N PHE A 197 -1.10 7.42 27.07
CA PHE A 197 -1.68 8.52 27.85
C PHE A 197 -3.00 8.13 28.55
N LEU A 198 -2.94 7.18 29.49
CA LEU A 198 -3.85 7.23 30.64
C LEU A 198 -3.14 6.63 31.87
N VAL A 199 -2.19 7.38 32.40
CA VAL A 199 -1.90 7.29 33.83
C VAL A 199 -3.01 8.07 34.52
N ASP A 200 -4.02 7.37 35.03
CA ASP A 200 -4.32 7.45 36.46
C ASP A 200 -5.33 6.41 36.93
N GLY A 201 -4.85 5.60 37.88
CA GLY A 201 -5.59 4.97 38.97
C GLY A 201 -6.98 4.38 38.68
N THR A 202 -7.06 3.07 38.49
CA THR A 202 -7.70 2.19 39.49
C THR A 202 -7.49 0.73 39.12
N THR A 203 -6.92 0.00 40.07
CA THR A 203 -6.80 -1.45 40.12
C THR A 203 -8.18 -2.09 40.01
N THR A 204 -8.39 -2.99 39.04
CA THR A 204 -9.28 -4.13 39.26
C THR A 204 -8.74 -5.35 38.53
N SER A 205 -8.18 -6.25 39.33
CA SER A 205 -7.72 -7.57 38.94
C SER A 205 -8.87 -8.37 38.33
N ILE A 206 -8.66 -8.92 37.12
CA ILE A 206 -9.51 -10.02 36.63
C ILE A 206 -8.68 -11.30 36.69
N VAL A 207 -9.25 -12.22 37.46
CA VAL A 207 -8.76 -13.52 37.88
C VAL A 207 -8.58 -14.43 36.66
N SER A 208 -7.38 -14.98 36.49
CA SER A 208 -7.13 -16.11 35.59
C SER A 208 -7.67 -17.37 36.23
N SER A 209 -8.84 -17.83 35.80
CA SER A 209 -9.39 -19.13 36.17
C SER A 209 -8.66 -20.23 35.40
N GLY A 210 -7.76 -20.93 36.10
CA GLY A 210 -7.06 -22.10 35.62
C GLY A 210 -7.99 -23.28 35.33
N GLY A 211 -7.89 -23.80 34.11
CA GLY A 211 -8.43 -25.10 33.73
C GLY A 211 -7.37 -26.19 33.93
N ARG A 212 -7.56 -26.97 34.98
CA ARG A 212 -6.84 -28.21 35.31
C ARG A 212 -7.23 -29.31 34.32
N ILE A 213 -6.27 -29.86 33.58
CA ILE A 213 -6.39 -31.20 32.99
C ILE A 213 -5.25 -32.04 33.57
N THR A 214 -5.66 -33.00 34.38
CA THR A 214 -4.84 -34.11 34.87
C THR A 214 -4.75 -35.17 33.80
N SER A 215 -3.55 -35.65 33.50
CA SER A 215 -3.31 -37.06 33.20
C SER A 215 -1.86 -37.39 33.55
N GLU A 216 -1.72 -38.06 34.69
CA GLU A 216 -0.56 -38.86 35.05
C GLU A 216 -0.35 -39.97 34.01
N SER A 217 0.89 -40.18 33.61
CA SER A 217 1.43 -41.50 33.33
C SER A 217 2.92 -41.44 33.65
N GLU A 218 3.25 -41.94 34.83
CA GLU A 218 4.60 -42.35 35.21
C GLU A 218 5.08 -43.44 34.25
N GLU A 219 6.32 -43.36 33.77
CA GLU A 219 7.17 -44.55 33.71
C GLU A 219 8.65 -44.18 33.80
N ASN A 220 9.37 -45.07 34.49
CA ASN A 220 10.61 -44.89 35.21
C ASN A 220 11.87 -44.69 34.36
N GLU A 221 12.79 -43.93 34.98
CA GLU A 221 14.21 -44.23 35.19
C GLU A 221 14.90 -45.40 34.44
N LYS A 222 16.06 -45.01 33.89
CA LYS A 222 17.41 -45.59 34.04
C LYS A 222 17.95 -46.56 32.97
N GLU A 223 19.19 -46.19 32.62
CA GLU A 223 20.30 -46.91 31.96
C GLU A 223 20.31 -47.01 30.43
#